data_AF-A0A128FEF2-F1
#
_entry.id   AF-A0A128FEF2-F1
#
_cell.length_a   1.000
_cell.length_b   1.000
_cell.length_c   1.000
_cell.angle_alpha   90.00
_cell.angle_beta   90.00
_cell.angle_gamma   90.00
#
_symmetry.space_group_name_H-M   'P 1'
#
loop_
_entity.id
_entity.type
_entity.pdbx_description
1 polymer ?
#
loop_
_entity_poly.entity_id
_entity_poly.type
_entity_poly.pdbx_seq_one_letter_code
_entity_poly.pdbx_strand_id
1 'polypeptide(L)'
;MNDRLAIGYGLAAVLLWSTVATAFKITLSYMTPIQMLAAASVVSAISLAAVAGFQGKLHLLTSTFAKRPLYYLLLGLINPLIYYLVLFKAYDLLPASLAQPLNYSWAITLTLMAAVFLGQKIRKQDWIAAALGYAGVVVIATKGDIFGLQFDSPLGVGLALLSTVLWAGYWILNAKNQADPVIGLLLGFLLSLPFSIGLSLYTSDWSGIPWQGWAAVTYVGLFEMGITFVLWLNAMKLATNTAKISNLIFISPFISLILLSQIIGEQIHPTTLIGLVMIVVGLLIQQRKGKTK
;
A
#
# COMPACT_ATOMS: atom_id res chain seq x y z
N MET A 1 26.50 10.77 -0.53
CA MET A 1 25.23 10.34 -1.17
C MET A 1 25.53 9.88 -2.59
N ASN A 2 24.88 8.81 -3.05
CA ASN A 2 25.15 8.20 -4.36
C ASN A 2 23.82 8.09 -5.14
N ASP A 3 23.53 9.12 -5.94
CA ASP A 3 22.25 9.26 -6.63
C ASP A 3 21.96 8.11 -7.61
N ARG A 4 23.00 7.49 -8.18
CA ARG A 4 22.83 6.31 -9.07
C ARG A 4 22.28 5.11 -8.30
N LEU A 5 22.81 4.85 -7.11
CA LEU A 5 22.31 3.78 -6.24
C LEU A 5 20.90 4.09 -5.73
N ALA A 6 20.63 5.35 -5.36
CA ALA A 6 19.30 5.78 -4.94
C ALA A 6 18.23 5.56 -6.03
N ILE A 7 18.55 5.92 -7.28
CA ILE A 7 17.68 5.69 -8.43
C ILE A 7 17.52 4.18 -8.69
N GLY A 8 18.60 3.40 -8.62
CA GLY A 8 18.54 1.95 -8.80
C GLY A 8 17.61 1.26 -7.80
N TYR A 9 17.73 1.58 -6.52
CA TYR A 9 16.83 1.07 -5.49
C TYR A 9 15.38 1.56 -5.66
N GLY A 10 15.19 2.82 -6.03
CA GLY A 10 13.86 3.39 -6.28
C GLY A 10 13.16 2.70 -7.46
N LEU A 11 13.86 2.52 -8.58
CA LEU A 11 13.32 1.83 -9.77
C LEU A 11 13.03 0.36 -9.49
N ALA A 12 13.92 -0.35 -8.79
CA ALA A 12 13.67 -1.73 -8.38
C ALA A 12 12.39 -1.82 -7.52
N ALA A 13 12.22 -0.92 -6.56
CA ALA A 13 11.03 -0.90 -5.73
C ALA A 13 9.75 -0.61 -6.53
N VAL A 14 9.81 0.33 -7.47
CA VAL A 14 8.69 0.67 -8.36
C VAL A 14 8.30 -0.51 -9.24
N LEU A 15 9.26 -1.21 -9.84
CA LEU A 15 8.99 -2.39 -10.66
C LEU A 15 8.35 -3.51 -9.83
N LEU A 16 8.85 -3.75 -8.63
CA LEU A 16 8.27 -4.74 -7.72
C LEU A 16 6.83 -4.36 -7.34
N TRP A 17 6.56 -3.15 -6.88
CA TRP A 17 5.19 -2.71 -6.58
C TRP A 17 4.26 -2.72 -7.80
N SER A 18 4.78 -2.51 -9.00
CA SER A 18 3.98 -2.59 -10.24
C SER A 18 3.42 -4.00 -10.45
N THR A 19 4.13 -5.04 -10.02
CA THR A 19 3.68 -6.44 -10.16
C THR A 19 2.70 -6.88 -9.08
N VAL A 20 2.60 -6.15 -7.96
CA VAL A 20 1.86 -6.61 -6.79
C VAL A 20 0.35 -6.71 -7.05
N ALA A 21 -0.26 -5.77 -7.76
CA ALA A 21 -1.69 -5.84 -8.06
C ALA A 21 -2.06 -7.10 -8.86
N THR A 22 -1.15 -7.52 -9.75
CA THR A 22 -1.27 -8.79 -10.49
C THR A 22 -1.14 -9.97 -9.54
N ALA A 23 -0.13 -9.96 -8.66
CA ALA A 23 0.06 -11.01 -7.66
C ALA A 23 -1.14 -11.13 -6.70
N PHE A 24 -1.76 -10.02 -6.30
CA PHE A 24 -2.97 -10.03 -5.49
C PHE A 24 -4.11 -10.78 -6.17
N LYS A 25 -4.37 -10.52 -7.45
CA LYS A 25 -5.42 -11.23 -8.20
C LYS A 25 -5.13 -12.72 -8.35
N ILE A 26 -3.88 -13.07 -8.65
CA ILE A 26 -3.47 -14.47 -8.73
C ILE A 26 -3.67 -15.16 -7.38
N THR A 27 -3.20 -14.56 -6.28
CA THR A 27 -3.36 -15.14 -4.94
C THR A 27 -4.83 -15.27 -4.54
N LEU A 28 -5.65 -14.25 -4.78
CA LEU A 28 -7.08 -14.25 -4.45
C LEU A 28 -7.89 -15.26 -5.28
N SER A 29 -7.35 -15.75 -6.41
CA SER A 29 -7.97 -16.87 -7.14
C SER A 29 -7.80 -18.23 -6.44
N TYR A 30 -6.87 -18.34 -5.49
CA TYR A 30 -6.55 -19.56 -4.75
C TYR A 30 -6.83 -19.46 -3.25
N MET A 31 -6.85 -18.25 -2.69
CA MET A 31 -6.94 -17.99 -1.25
C MET A 31 -7.98 -16.93 -0.95
N THR A 32 -8.68 -17.08 0.18
CA THR A 32 -9.53 -16.00 0.69
C THR A 32 -8.67 -14.80 1.15
N PRO A 33 -9.24 -13.58 1.26
CA PRO A 33 -8.51 -12.42 1.75
C PRO A 33 -7.81 -12.62 3.10
N ILE A 34 -8.43 -13.38 4.02
CA ILE A 34 -7.86 -13.64 5.34
C ILE A 34 -6.73 -14.69 5.30
N GLN A 35 -6.84 -15.71 4.44
CA GLN A 35 -5.76 -16.68 4.20
C GLN A 35 -4.54 -16.00 3.59
N MET A 36 -4.78 -15.19 2.55
CA MET A 36 -3.75 -14.39 1.91
C MET A 36 -3.05 -13.48 2.92
N LEU A 37 -3.79 -12.78 3.77
CA LEU A 37 -3.24 -11.95 4.83
C LEU A 37 -2.39 -12.74 5.82
N ALA A 38 -2.88 -13.86 6.33
CA ALA A 38 -2.16 -14.66 7.30
C ALA A 38 -0.84 -15.20 6.72
N ALA A 39 -0.89 -15.83 5.55
CA ALA A 39 0.29 -16.39 4.90
C ALA A 39 1.29 -15.31 4.45
N ALA A 40 0.82 -14.21 3.85
CA ALA A 40 1.69 -13.09 3.47
C ALA A 40 2.32 -12.43 4.69
N SER A 41 1.60 -12.31 5.81
CA SER A 41 2.13 -11.75 7.06
C SER A 41 3.21 -12.63 7.67
N VAL A 42 3.10 -13.96 7.60
CA VAL A 42 4.17 -14.89 8.03
C VAL A 42 5.44 -14.63 7.21
N VAL A 43 5.31 -14.62 5.88
CA VAL A 43 6.43 -14.41 4.97
C VAL A 43 7.06 -13.03 5.18
N SER A 44 6.24 -12.00 5.38
CA SER A 44 6.68 -10.64 5.66
C SER A 44 7.45 -10.56 6.98
N ALA A 45 6.92 -11.17 8.05
CA ALA A 45 7.57 -11.23 9.35
C ALA A 45 8.94 -11.92 9.27
N ILE A 46 9.04 -13.05 8.56
CA ILE A 46 10.30 -13.77 8.35
C ILE A 46 11.29 -12.89 7.57
N SER A 47 10.84 -12.28 6.46
CA SER A 47 11.71 -11.43 5.64
C SER A 47 12.22 -10.20 6.39
N LEU A 48 11.36 -9.51 7.14
CA LEU A 48 11.72 -8.35 7.94
C LEU A 48 12.59 -8.74 9.14
N ALA A 49 12.36 -9.90 9.75
CA ALA A 49 13.23 -10.43 10.80
C ALA A 49 14.63 -10.76 10.25
N ALA A 50 14.72 -11.37 9.07
CA ALA A 50 15.99 -11.62 8.40
C ALA A 50 16.71 -10.29 8.10
N VAL A 51 16.03 -9.30 7.53
CA VAL A 51 16.60 -7.96 7.28
C VAL A 51 17.06 -7.30 8.58
N ALA A 52 16.25 -7.34 9.64
CA ALA A 52 16.62 -6.79 10.95
C ALA A 52 17.83 -7.53 11.55
N GLY A 53 17.94 -8.84 11.33
CA GLY A 53 19.07 -9.67 11.73
C GLY A 53 20.35 -9.30 11.00
N PHE A 54 20.31 -9.18 9.66
CA PHE A 54 21.43 -8.72 8.85
C PHE A 54 21.87 -7.29 9.20
N GLN A 55 20.94 -6.43 9.65
CA GLN A 55 21.26 -5.09 10.13
C GLN A 55 21.74 -5.05 11.58
N GLY A 56 21.76 -6.18 12.31
CA GLY A 56 22.14 -6.25 13.72
C GLY A 56 21.15 -5.61 14.68
N LYS A 57 19.90 -5.36 14.25
CA LYS A 57 18.90 -4.56 14.99
C LYS A 57 17.88 -5.38 15.76
N LEU A 58 17.90 -6.72 15.66
CA LEU A 58 16.93 -7.58 16.36
C LEU A 58 16.90 -7.37 17.88
N HIS A 59 18.04 -7.02 18.49
CA HIS A 59 18.12 -6.71 19.92
C HIS A 59 17.25 -5.50 20.34
N LEU A 60 16.87 -4.63 19.40
CA LEU A 60 16.00 -3.48 19.65
C LEU A 60 14.52 -3.88 19.77
N LEU A 61 14.12 -5.07 19.35
CA LEU A 61 12.71 -5.45 19.22
C LEU A 61 12.00 -5.47 20.58
N THR A 62 12.58 -6.14 21.57
CA THR A 62 12.03 -6.27 22.91
C THR A 62 12.01 -4.93 23.65
N SER A 63 13.12 -4.19 23.60
CA SER A 63 13.22 -2.87 24.23
C SER A 63 12.29 -1.83 23.61
N THR A 64 12.06 -1.91 22.29
CA THR A 64 11.13 -1.02 21.58
C THR A 64 9.69 -1.34 21.95
N PHE A 65 9.29 -2.61 21.93
CA PHE A 65 7.95 -3.03 22.31
C PHE A 65 7.62 -2.70 23.77
N ALA A 66 8.53 -3.02 24.69
CA ALA A 66 8.32 -2.81 26.12
C ALA A 66 8.11 -1.33 26.50
N LYS A 67 8.67 -0.39 25.74
CA LYS A 67 8.47 1.05 25.97
C LYS A 67 7.02 1.49 25.73
N ARG A 68 6.34 0.91 24.73
CA ARG A 68 4.97 1.32 24.33
C ARG A 68 4.17 0.14 23.76
N PRO A 69 3.85 -0.89 24.55
CA PRO A 69 3.27 -2.13 24.04
C PRO A 69 1.90 -1.91 23.36
N LEU A 70 1.02 -1.13 23.99
CA LEU A 70 -0.30 -0.83 23.44
C LEU A 70 -0.23 -0.02 22.14
N TYR A 71 0.76 0.86 22.01
CA TYR A 71 0.96 1.65 20.79
C TYR A 71 1.33 0.76 19.60
N TYR A 72 2.26 -0.18 19.78
CA TYR A 72 2.65 -1.12 18.71
C TYR A 72 1.55 -2.14 18.42
N LEU A 73 0.79 -2.55 19.42
CA LEU A 73 -0.38 -3.39 19.22
C LEU A 73 -1.41 -2.67 18.35
N LEU A 74 -1.76 -1.43 18.69
CA LEU A 74 -2.67 -0.61 17.88
C LEU A 74 -2.15 -0.39 16.45
N LEU A 75 -0.85 -0.10 16.29
CA LEU A 75 -0.24 0.01 14.97
C LEU A 75 -0.38 -1.28 14.17
N GLY A 76 -0.07 -2.44 14.76
CA GLY A 76 -0.19 -3.75 14.11
C GLY A 76 -1.62 -4.15 13.77
N LEU A 77 -2.59 -3.80 14.63
CA LEU A 77 -4.01 -4.01 14.35
C LEU A 77 -4.50 -3.13 13.19
N ILE A 78 -4.06 -1.87 13.10
CA ILE A 78 -4.39 -1.01 11.96
C ILE A 78 -3.69 -1.52 10.70
N ASN A 79 -2.38 -1.77 10.77
CA ASN A 79 -1.54 -2.24 9.67
C ASN A 79 -0.43 -3.17 10.21
N PRO A 80 -0.42 -4.46 9.86
CA PRO A 80 -1.04 -5.01 8.64
C PRO A 80 -2.49 -5.49 8.75
N LEU A 81 -3.03 -5.78 9.95
CA LEU A 81 -4.25 -6.59 10.06
C LEU A 81 -5.47 -6.00 9.34
N ILE A 82 -6.03 -4.89 9.84
CA ILE A 82 -7.29 -4.33 9.31
C ILE A 82 -7.07 -3.74 7.92
N TYR A 83 -5.97 -3.01 7.71
CA TYR A 83 -5.64 -2.40 6.43
C TYR A 83 -5.59 -3.43 5.29
N TYR A 84 -4.79 -4.48 5.41
CA TYR A 84 -4.67 -5.47 4.32
C TYR A 84 -5.91 -6.34 4.21
N LEU A 85 -6.63 -6.64 5.30
CA LEU A 85 -7.90 -7.36 5.20
C LEU A 85 -8.92 -6.58 4.37
N VAL A 86 -9.08 -5.28 4.64
CA VAL A 86 -9.95 -4.38 3.88
C VAL A 86 -9.47 -4.25 2.44
N LEU A 87 -8.16 -4.09 2.24
CA LEU A 87 -7.55 -3.95 0.92
C LEU A 87 -7.78 -5.21 0.07
N PHE A 88 -7.44 -6.39 0.59
CA PHE A 88 -7.60 -7.65 -0.12
C PHE A 88 -9.07 -7.94 -0.41
N LYS A 89 -9.97 -7.61 0.52
CA LYS A 89 -11.40 -7.71 0.25
C LYS A 89 -11.86 -6.75 -0.85
N ALA A 90 -11.27 -5.57 -0.97
CA ALA A 90 -11.55 -4.68 -2.09
C ALA A 90 -11.06 -5.27 -3.44
N TYR A 91 -9.87 -5.88 -3.49
CA TYR A 91 -9.34 -6.55 -4.69
C TYR A 91 -10.08 -7.84 -5.06
N ASP A 92 -10.68 -8.50 -4.08
CA ASP A 92 -11.58 -9.65 -4.27
C ASP A 92 -12.90 -9.21 -4.93
N LEU A 93 -13.43 -8.04 -4.55
CA LEU A 93 -14.71 -7.51 -5.04
C LEU A 93 -14.61 -6.66 -6.31
N LEU A 94 -13.43 -6.14 -6.65
CA LEU A 94 -13.21 -5.26 -7.79
C LEU A 94 -12.16 -5.83 -8.75
N PRO A 95 -12.22 -5.49 -10.04
CA PRO A 95 -11.06 -5.59 -10.92
C PRO A 95 -9.85 -4.88 -10.30
N ALA A 96 -8.66 -5.46 -10.43
CA ALA A 96 -7.45 -4.86 -9.86
C ALA A 96 -7.12 -3.53 -10.55
N SER A 97 -7.47 -3.41 -11.82
CA SER A 97 -7.39 -2.17 -12.59
C SER A 97 -8.22 -1.03 -12.00
N LEU A 98 -9.28 -1.32 -11.21
CA LEU A 98 -10.03 -0.30 -10.46
C LEU A 98 -9.50 -0.15 -9.03
N ALA A 99 -9.31 -1.26 -8.31
CA ALA A 99 -8.91 -1.23 -6.90
C ALA A 99 -7.57 -0.53 -6.68
N GLN A 100 -6.61 -0.73 -7.59
CA GLN A 100 -5.28 -0.17 -7.45
C GLN A 100 -5.26 1.37 -7.59
N PRO A 101 -5.75 2.00 -8.69
CA PRO A 101 -5.81 3.46 -8.76
C PRO A 101 -6.56 4.11 -7.60
N LEU A 102 -7.66 3.48 -7.13
CA LEU A 102 -8.39 3.96 -5.96
C LEU A 102 -7.51 3.98 -4.71
N ASN A 103 -6.71 2.93 -4.49
CA ASN A 103 -5.75 2.91 -3.38
C ASN A 103 -4.71 4.05 -3.51
N TYR A 104 -4.19 4.35 -4.70
CA TYR A 104 -3.21 5.44 -4.91
C TYR A 104 -3.69 6.83 -4.48
N SER A 105 -4.99 7.03 -4.24
CA SER A 105 -5.53 8.25 -3.61
C SER A 105 -5.11 8.43 -2.13
N TRP A 106 -4.44 7.46 -1.51
CA TRP A 106 -3.96 7.53 -0.13
C TRP A 106 -3.09 8.75 0.18
N ALA A 107 -2.29 9.23 -0.76
CA ALA A 107 -1.41 10.39 -0.52
C ALA A 107 -2.21 11.69 -0.36
N ILE A 108 -3.34 11.80 -1.07
CA ILE A 108 -4.31 12.89 -0.91
C ILE A 108 -4.99 12.77 0.45
N THR A 109 -5.52 11.58 0.77
CA THR A 109 -6.16 11.30 2.06
C THR A 109 -5.21 11.61 3.23
N LEU A 110 -3.94 11.22 3.13
CA LEU A 110 -2.91 11.51 4.13
C LEU A 110 -2.73 13.02 4.34
N THR A 111 -2.70 13.81 3.28
CA THR A 111 -2.51 15.26 3.39
C THR A 111 -3.69 15.93 4.07
N LEU A 112 -4.92 15.52 3.73
CA LEU A 112 -6.13 16.02 4.37
C LEU A 112 -6.21 15.60 5.85
N MET A 113 -5.92 14.33 6.15
CA MET A 113 -5.89 13.85 7.53
C MET A 113 -4.76 14.51 8.34
N ALA A 114 -3.59 14.74 7.76
CA ALA A 114 -2.49 15.45 8.43
C ALA A 114 -2.89 16.88 8.80
N ALA A 115 -3.65 17.58 7.95
CA ALA A 115 -4.16 18.90 8.28
C ALA A 115 -5.12 18.88 9.48
N VAL A 116 -6.01 17.89 9.55
CA VAL A 116 -6.98 17.74 10.64
C VAL A 116 -6.31 17.31 11.95
N PHE A 117 -5.47 16.27 11.91
CA PHE A 117 -4.92 15.65 13.13
C PHE A 117 -3.59 16.26 13.60
N LEU A 118 -2.80 16.85 12.69
CA LEU A 118 -1.50 17.47 13.02
C LEU A 118 -1.55 19.00 12.94
N GLY A 119 -2.70 19.60 12.59
CA GLY A 119 -2.87 21.05 12.49
C GLY A 119 -2.06 21.70 11.35
N GLN A 120 -1.65 20.91 10.36
CA GLN A 120 -0.87 21.44 9.23
C GLN A 120 -1.76 22.29 8.31
N LYS A 121 -1.23 23.43 7.84
CA LYS A 121 -1.96 24.29 6.90
C LYS A 121 -2.00 23.65 5.51
N ILE A 122 -3.20 23.43 4.99
CA ILE A 122 -3.42 22.95 3.61
C ILE A 122 -3.08 24.08 2.64
N ARG A 123 -2.14 23.82 1.71
CA ARG A 123 -1.78 24.80 0.67
C ARG A 123 -2.82 24.78 -0.44
N LYS A 124 -2.91 25.86 -1.22
CA LYS A 124 -3.80 25.92 -2.40
C LYS A 124 -3.57 24.77 -3.38
N GLN A 125 -2.31 24.34 -3.54
CA GLN A 125 -1.94 23.20 -4.37
C GLN A 125 -2.49 21.88 -3.84
N ASP A 126 -2.55 21.70 -2.52
CA ASP A 126 -3.08 20.49 -1.89
C ASP A 126 -4.60 20.39 -2.11
N TRP A 127 -5.33 21.52 -2.13
CA TRP A 127 -6.75 21.56 -2.50
C TRP A 127 -6.98 21.19 -3.97
N ILE A 128 -6.15 21.71 -4.89
CA ILE A 128 -6.23 21.36 -6.32
C ILE A 128 -5.94 19.87 -6.51
N ALA A 129 -4.91 19.35 -5.82
CA ALA A 129 -4.57 17.94 -5.85
C ALA A 129 -5.71 17.06 -5.34
N ALA A 130 -6.34 17.45 -4.24
CA ALA A 130 -7.50 16.74 -3.69
C ALA A 130 -8.68 16.75 -4.66
N ALA A 131 -9.03 17.90 -5.21
CA ALA A 131 -10.11 18.01 -6.19
C ALA A 131 -9.85 17.13 -7.42
N LEU A 132 -8.65 17.19 -7.99
CA LEU A 132 -8.32 16.42 -9.19
C LEU A 132 -8.25 14.92 -8.92
N GLY A 133 -7.65 14.51 -7.79
CA GLY A 133 -7.54 13.10 -7.46
C GLY A 133 -8.87 12.46 -7.08
N TYR A 134 -9.72 13.13 -6.30
CA TYR A 134 -11.07 12.58 -6.00
C TYR A 134 -11.99 12.63 -7.23
N ALA A 135 -11.85 13.62 -8.11
CA ALA A 135 -12.53 13.58 -9.41
C ALA A 135 -12.06 12.37 -10.23
N GLY A 136 -10.75 12.05 -10.23
CA GLY A 136 -10.23 10.84 -10.84
C GLY A 136 -10.82 9.57 -10.23
N VAL A 137 -10.86 9.47 -8.90
CA VAL A 137 -11.51 8.37 -8.16
C VAL A 137 -12.97 8.17 -8.61
N VAL A 138 -13.74 9.25 -8.73
CA VAL A 138 -15.15 9.19 -9.18
C VAL A 138 -15.24 8.71 -10.62
N VAL A 139 -14.39 9.21 -11.53
CA VAL A 139 -14.36 8.77 -12.93
C VAL A 139 -14.06 7.27 -13.05
N ILE A 140 -13.14 6.76 -12.23
CA ILE A 140 -12.81 5.32 -12.19
C ILE A 140 -13.98 4.52 -11.62
N ALA A 141 -14.51 4.93 -10.47
CA ALA A 141 -15.55 4.20 -9.76
C ALA A 141 -16.87 4.12 -10.54
N THR A 142 -17.16 5.11 -11.38
CA THR A 142 -18.37 5.18 -12.22
C THR A 142 -18.18 4.60 -13.62
N LYS A 143 -16.97 4.13 -13.97
CA LYS A 143 -16.61 3.73 -15.36
C LYS A 143 -17.00 4.78 -16.42
N GLY A 144 -17.01 6.06 -16.05
CA GLY A 144 -17.42 7.17 -16.92
C GLY A 144 -18.92 7.42 -17.03
N ASP A 145 -19.77 6.56 -16.46
CA ASP A 145 -21.21 6.84 -16.34
C ASP A 145 -21.51 7.54 -15.00
N ILE A 146 -21.11 8.81 -14.93
CA ILE A 146 -21.22 9.66 -13.73
C ILE A 146 -22.68 9.89 -13.34
N PHE A 147 -23.61 9.84 -14.32
CA PHE A 147 -25.03 10.10 -14.11
C PHE A 147 -25.83 8.83 -13.81
N GLY A 148 -25.40 7.67 -14.29
CA GLY A 148 -26.03 6.38 -13.99
C GLY A 148 -25.66 5.77 -12.64
N LEU A 149 -24.57 6.23 -12.00
CA LEU A 149 -24.05 5.73 -10.71
C LEU A 149 -23.95 4.18 -10.65
N GLN A 150 -23.64 3.55 -11.78
CA GLN A 150 -23.42 2.11 -11.83
C GLN A 150 -22.03 1.77 -11.31
N PHE A 151 -21.93 1.51 -10.00
CA PHE A 151 -20.73 0.97 -9.40
C PHE A 151 -20.72 -0.56 -9.60
N ASP A 152 -19.64 -1.13 -10.13
CA ASP A 152 -19.47 -2.60 -10.22
C ASP A 152 -19.72 -3.28 -8.87
N SER A 153 -19.17 -2.68 -7.81
CA SER A 153 -19.39 -3.07 -6.43
C SER A 153 -19.24 -1.85 -5.53
N PRO A 154 -20.34 -1.21 -5.08
CA PRO A 154 -20.28 -0.09 -4.13
C PRO A 154 -19.51 -0.45 -2.86
N LEU A 155 -19.66 -1.70 -2.40
CA LEU A 155 -18.92 -2.21 -1.25
C LEU A 155 -17.42 -2.29 -1.54
N GLY A 156 -17.02 -2.80 -2.70
CA GLY A 156 -15.61 -2.86 -3.11
C GLY A 156 -14.97 -1.47 -3.19
N VAL A 157 -15.67 -0.49 -3.77
CA VAL A 157 -15.20 0.91 -3.84
C VAL A 157 -15.09 1.51 -2.44
N GLY A 158 -16.11 1.29 -1.59
CA GLY A 158 -16.10 1.73 -0.20
C GLY A 158 -14.93 1.15 0.60
N LEU A 159 -14.64 -0.13 0.43
CA LEU A 159 -13.49 -0.80 1.07
C LEU A 159 -12.15 -0.26 0.54
N ALA A 160 -12.03 -0.05 -0.77
CA ALA A 160 -10.83 0.56 -1.36
C ALA A 160 -10.58 1.96 -0.77
N LEU A 161 -11.59 2.81 -0.69
CA LEU A 161 -11.47 4.15 -0.08
C LEU A 161 -11.19 4.08 1.42
N LEU A 162 -11.84 3.18 2.15
CA LEU A 162 -11.56 2.94 3.57
C LEU A 162 -10.12 2.51 3.79
N SER A 163 -9.55 1.68 2.92
CA SER A 163 -8.14 1.28 2.99
C SER A 163 -7.21 2.50 2.93
N THR A 164 -7.54 3.52 2.13
CA THR A 164 -6.73 4.75 2.04
C THR A 164 -6.76 5.57 3.32
N VAL A 165 -7.90 5.57 4.02
CA VAL A 165 -8.06 6.23 5.33
C VAL A 165 -7.28 5.48 6.40
N LEU A 166 -7.37 4.14 6.43
CA LEU A 166 -6.61 3.30 7.35
C LEU A 166 -5.10 3.48 7.15
N TRP A 167 -4.65 3.50 5.90
CA TRP A 167 -3.26 3.73 5.53
C TRP A 167 -2.77 5.11 5.97
N ALA A 168 -3.52 6.17 5.66
CA ALA A 168 -3.21 7.52 6.07
C ALA A 168 -3.18 7.66 7.60
N GLY A 169 -4.15 7.08 8.30
CA GLY A 169 -4.19 7.03 9.77
C GLY A 169 -2.98 6.32 10.37
N TYR A 170 -2.59 5.16 9.80
CA TYR A 170 -1.37 4.46 10.18
C TYR A 170 -0.14 5.35 10.05
N TRP A 171 0.04 6.04 8.91
CA TRP A 171 1.19 6.92 8.71
C TRP A 171 1.20 8.12 9.64
N ILE A 172 0.05 8.70 9.97
CA ILE A 172 -0.06 9.81 10.93
C ILE A 172 0.33 9.35 12.33
N LEU A 173 -0.13 8.17 12.76
CA LEU A 173 0.29 7.57 14.02
C LEU A 173 1.79 7.28 13.99
N ASN A 174 2.26 6.60 12.94
CA ASN A 174 3.64 6.20 12.77
C ASN A 174 4.60 7.40 12.64
N ALA A 175 4.14 8.59 12.25
CA ALA A 175 4.95 9.81 12.26
C ALA A 175 5.41 10.21 13.69
N LYS A 176 4.70 9.76 14.73
CA LYS A 176 5.11 9.93 16.14
C LYS A 176 6.02 8.80 16.63
N ASN A 177 6.26 7.78 15.80
CA ASN A 177 7.13 6.67 16.13
C ASN A 177 8.60 7.10 16.02
N GLN A 178 9.37 6.83 17.07
CA GLN A 178 10.81 7.13 17.11
C GLN A 178 11.67 5.87 16.93
N ALA A 179 11.05 4.70 16.81
CA ALA A 179 11.77 3.46 16.57
C ALA A 179 12.33 3.38 15.14
N ASP A 180 13.29 2.47 14.96
CA ASP A 180 13.75 2.11 13.64
C ASP A 180 12.56 1.63 12.77
N PRO A 181 12.39 2.13 11.54
CA PRO A 181 11.26 1.78 10.68
C PRO A 181 11.10 0.27 10.43
N VAL A 182 12.21 -0.47 10.31
CA VAL A 182 12.17 -1.93 10.07
C VAL A 182 11.66 -2.65 11.31
N ILE A 183 12.12 -2.23 12.50
CA ILE A 183 11.67 -2.80 13.78
C ILE A 183 10.20 -2.46 14.04
N GLY A 184 9.77 -1.23 13.76
CA GLY A 184 8.38 -0.82 13.89
C GLY A 184 7.43 -1.63 13.00
N LEU A 185 7.81 -1.86 11.74
CA LEU A 185 7.05 -2.72 10.82
C LEU A 185 7.05 -4.18 11.28
N LEU A 186 8.21 -4.72 11.66
CA LEU A 186 8.33 -6.10 12.14
C LEU A 186 7.46 -6.34 13.39
N LEU A 187 7.44 -5.39 14.35
CA LEU A 187 6.54 -5.44 15.49
C LEU A 187 5.07 -5.44 15.07
N GLY A 188 4.69 -4.61 14.10
CA GLY A 188 3.33 -4.60 13.55
C GLY A 188 2.93 -5.97 13.02
N PHE A 189 3.77 -6.60 12.19
CA PHE A 189 3.55 -7.95 11.68
C PHE A 189 3.47 -8.98 12.81
N LEU A 190 4.46 -9.05 13.70
CA LEU A 190 4.50 -10.03 14.79
C LEU A 190 3.29 -9.93 15.74
N LEU A 191 2.83 -8.71 16.04
CA LEU A 191 1.68 -8.51 16.93
C LEU A 191 0.34 -8.79 16.23
N SER A 192 0.25 -8.54 14.93
CA SER A 192 -0.94 -8.86 14.14
C SER A 192 -1.08 -10.35 13.81
N LEU A 193 0.04 -11.08 13.76
CA LEU A 193 0.11 -12.44 13.25
C LEU A 193 -0.83 -13.42 13.99
N PRO A 194 -0.87 -13.46 15.34
CA PRO A 194 -1.75 -14.36 16.06
C PRO A 194 -3.23 -14.11 15.74
N PHE A 195 -3.63 -12.84 15.56
CA PHE A 195 -4.99 -12.47 15.20
C PHE A 195 -5.32 -12.90 13.77
N SER A 196 -4.41 -12.67 12.81
CA SER A 196 -4.62 -13.08 11.42
C SER A 196 -4.70 -14.61 11.26
N ILE A 197 -3.81 -15.35 11.93
CA ILE A 197 -3.81 -16.83 11.88
C ILE A 197 -5.05 -17.38 12.58
N GLY A 198 -5.35 -16.90 13.79
CA GLY A 198 -6.52 -17.34 14.55
C GLY A 198 -7.82 -17.10 13.78
N LEU A 199 -7.98 -15.91 13.20
CA LEU A 199 -9.14 -15.61 12.37
C LEU A 199 -9.17 -16.46 11.08
N SER A 200 -8.03 -16.68 10.44
CA SER A 200 -7.98 -17.48 9.22
C SER A 200 -8.29 -18.95 9.46
N LEU A 201 -7.81 -19.55 10.55
CA LEU A 201 -8.10 -20.94 10.90
C LEU A 201 -9.56 -21.12 11.34
N TYR A 202 -10.15 -20.08 11.94
CA TYR A 202 -11.56 -20.10 12.34
C TYR A 202 -12.53 -19.96 11.15
N THR A 203 -12.14 -19.19 10.12
CA THR A 203 -13.06 -18.80 9.03
C THR A 203 -12.79 -19.47 7.69
N SER A 204 -11.65 -20.14 7.51
CA SER A 204 -11.25 -20.69 6.20
C SER A 204 -10.60 -22.05 6.32
N ASP A 205 -10.90 -22.91 5.34
CA ASP A 205 -10.21 -24.18 5.16
C ASP A 205 -8.96 -23.98 4.31
N TRP A 206 -7.82 -24.44 4.80
CA TRP A 206 -6.52 -24.37 4.13
C TRP A 206 -6.22 -25.61 3.28
N SER A 207 -7.12 -26.59 3.27
CA SER A 207 -7.00 -27.76 2.40
C SER A 207 -7.16 -27.37 0.92
N GLY A 208 -6.47 -28.10 0.04
CA GLY A 208 -6.64 -27.94 -1.41
C GLY A 208 -5.99 -26.70 -2.05
N ILE A 209 -5.27 -25.87 -1.29
CA ILE A 209 -4.51 -24.75 -1.87
C ILE A 209 -3.32 -25.29 -2.69
N PRO A 210 -3.26 -25.04 -4.01
CA PRO A 210 -2.19 -25.56 -4.85
C PRO A 210 -0.89 -24.78 -4.65
N TRP A 211 0.24 -25.35 -5.10
CA TRP A 211 1.56 -24.74 -4.92
C TRP A 211 1.66 -23.34 -5.55
N GLN A 212 0.90 -23.07 -6.61
CA GLN A 212 0.81 -21.75 -7.25
C GLN A 212 0.25 -20.68 -6.29
N GLY A 213 -0.74 -21.02 -5.48
CA GLY A 213 -1.29 -20.12 -4.45
C GLY A 213 -0.23 -19.80 -3.40
N TRP A 214 0.51 -20.81 -2.94
CA TRP A 214 1.63 -20.64 -2.00
C TRP A 214 2.79 -19.81 -2.58
N ALA A 215 3.14 -20.02 -3.84
CA ALA A 215 4.15 -19.22 -4.53
C ALA A 215 3.70 -17.76 -4.67
N ALA A 216 2.45 -17.53 -5.07
CA ALA A 216 1.89 -16.19 -5.25
C ALA A 216 1.79 -15.43 -3.91
N VAL A 217 1.32 -16.07 -2.83
CA VAL A 217 1.25 -15.40 -1.52
C VAL A 217 2.64 -15.14 -0.93
N THR A 218 3.61 -16.02 -1.22
CA THR A 218 5.01 -15.79 -0.83
C THR A 218 5.58 -14.59 -1.57
N TYR A 219 5.30 -14.45 -2.87
CA TYR A 219 5.68 -13.27 -3.65
C TYR A 219 5.08 -12.00 -3.04
N VAL A 220 3.79 -12.03 -2.67
CA VAL A 220 3.11 -10.90 -2.03
C VAL A 220 3.77 -10.54 -0.70
N GLY A 221 4.01 -11.50 0.20
CA GLY A 221 4.66 -11.22 1.48
C GLY A 221 6.08 -10.67 1.32
N LEU A 222 6.86 -11.19 0.37
CA LEU A 222 8.22 -10.71 0.12
C LEU A 222 8.25 -9.31 -0.48
N PHE A 223 7.44 -9.04 -1.50
CA PHE A 223 7.60 -7.86 -2.35
C PHE A 223 6.55 -6.76 -2.12
N GLU A 224 5.35 -7.06 -1.66
CA GLU A 224 4.46 -5.96 -1.24
C GLU A 224 4.88 -5.44 0.14
N MET A 225 5.06 -6.37 1.07
CA MET A 225 5.03 -6.08 2.51
C MET A 225 6.40 -6.12 3.19
N GLY A 226 7.43 -6.68 2.55
CA GLY A 226 8.75 -6.91 3.13
C GLY A 226 9.87 -6.11 2.48
N ILE A 227 10.55 -6.72 1.52
CA ILE A 227 11.82 -6.28 0.93
C ILE A 227 11.67 -4.95 0.20
N THR A 228 10.58 -4.74 -0.54
CA THR A 228 10.38 -3.52 -1.34
C THR A 228 10.32 -2.26 -0.48
N PHE A 229 9.72 -2.33 0.71
CA PHE A 229 9.77 -1.23 1.67
C PHE A 229 11.21 -0.88 2.07
N VAL A 230 12.06 -1.90 2.28
CA VAL A 230 13.47 -1.70 2.63
C VAL A 230 14.23 -1.06 1.47
N LEU A 231 14.00 -1.51 0.24
CA LEU A 231 14.58 -0.91 -0.98
C LEU A 231 14.16 0.55 -1.11
N TRP A 232 12.88 0.85 -0.93
CA TRP A 232 12.36 2.21 -0.99
C TRP A 232 12.95 3.12 0.09
N LEU A 233 13.03 2.65 1.34
CA LEU A 233 13.65 3.40 2.43
C LEU A 233 15.14 3.68 2.16
N ASN A 234 15.87 2.71 1.61
CA ASN A 234 17.27 2.91 1.23
C ASN A 234 17.41 3.89 0.06
N ALA A 235 16.53 3.82 -0.94
CA ALA A 235 16.47 4.78 -2.04
C ALA A 235 16.31 6.21 -1.51
N MET A 236 15.35 6.42 -0.61
CA MET A 236 15.07 7.72 -0.02
C MET A 236 16.22 8.24 0.85
N LYS A 237 16.91 7.36 1.61
CA LYS A 237 18.07 7.73 2.44
C LYS A 237 19.29 8.13 1.62
N LEU A 238 19.51 7.48 0.46
CA LEU A 238 20.68 7.72 -0.39
C LEU A 238 20.50 8.90 -1.35
N ALA A 239 19.25 9.32 -1.60
CA ALA A 239 18.91 10.32 -2.59
C ALA A 239 19.29 11.74 -2.15
N THR A 240 19.95 12.47 -3.04
CA THR A 240 20.18 13.92 -2.89
C THR A 240 18.89 14.72 -3.09
N ASN A 241 17.99 14.20 -3.93
CA ASN A 241 16.67 14.77 -4.15
C ASN A 241 15.59 13.72 -3.92
N THR A 242 15.06 13.69 -2.70
CA THR A 242 13.99 12.77 -2.28
C THR A 242 12.71 12.94 -3.11
N ALA A 243 12.42 14.15 -3.61
CA ALA A 243 11.26 14.39 -4.47
C ALA A 243 11.40 13.70 -5.84
N LYS A 244 12.61 13.66 -6.42
CA LYS A 244 12.85 12.90 -7.67
C LYS A 244 12.58 11.42 -7.49
N ILE A 245 13.07 10.82 -6.39
CA ILE A 245 12.81 9.40 -6.09
C ILE A 245 11.33 9.17 -5.81
N SER A 246 10.69 10.06 -5.03
CA SER A 246 9.27 9.97 -4.70
C SER A 246 8.38 10.00 -5.96
N ASN A 247 8.74 10.78 -6.98
CA ASN A 247 7.99 10.83 -8.24
C ASN A 247 8.04 9.52 -9.04
N LEU A 248 9.07 8.67 -8.86
CA LEU A 248 9.16 7.39 -9.57
C LEU A 248 8.00 6.45 -9.22
N ILE A 249 7.43 6.59 -8.01
CA ILE A 249 6.30 5.75 -7.57
C ILE A 249 5.06 5.93 -8.44
N PHE A 250 4.91 7.08 -9.10
CA PHE A 250 3.76 7.37 -9.96
C PHE A 250 3.82 6.67 -11.31
N ILE A 251 4.97 6.07 -11.66
CA ILE A 251 5.10 5.22 -12.84
C ILE A 251 4.47 3.84 -12.57
N SER A 252 4.54 3.37 -11.31
CA SER A 252 4.06 2.06 -10.88
C SER A 252 2.64 1.71 -11.34
N PRO A 253 1.60 2.54 -11.12
CA PRO A 253 0.24 2.17 -11.49
C PRO A 253 0.05 2.01 -13.01
N PHE A 254 0.80 2.74 -13.85
CA PHE A 254 0.72 2.57 -15.31
C PHE A 254 1.33 1.25 -15.77
N ILE A 255 2.49 0.89 -15.23
CA ILE A 255 3.11 -0.42 -15.50
C ILE A 255 2.18 -1.53 -15.02
N SER A 256 1.60 -1.36 -13.84
CA SER A 256 0.69 -2.34 -13.26
C SER A 256 -0.57 -2.55 -14.10
N LEU A 257 -1.16 -1.49 -14.66
CA LEU A 257 -2.26 -1.62 -15.62
C LEU A 257 -1.85 -2.47 -16.84
N ILE A 258 -0.68 -2.23 -17.42
CA ILE A 258 -0.17 -3.05 -18.54
C ILE A 258 -0.05 -4.52 -18.12
N LEU A 259 0.55 -4.79 -16.95
CA LEU A 259 0.70 -6.15 -16.43
C LEU A 259 -0.65 -6.83 -16.17
N LEU A 260 -1.63 -6.11 -15.64
CA LEU A 260 -2.98 -6.63 -15.43
C LEU A 260 -3.68 -7.00 -16.74
N SER A 261 -3.54 -6.17 -17.78
CA SER A 261 -4.09 -6.51 -19.10
C SER A 261 -3.39 -7.70 -19.75
N GLN A 262 -2.06 -7.80 -19.64
CA GLN A 262 -1.28 -8.84 -20.34
C GLN A 262 -1.26 -10.18 -19.60
N ILE A 263 -1.19 -10.17 -18.26
CA ILE A 263 -1.04 -11.38 -17.43
C ILE A 263 -2.39 -11.89 -16.94
N ILE A 264 -3.23 -11.00 -16.40
CA ILE A 264 -4.56 -11.37 -15.88
C ILE A 264 -5.59 -11.40 -17.01
N GLY A 265 -5.39 -10.64 -18.08
CA GLY A 265 -6.37 -10.48 -19.15
C GLY A 265 -7.51 -9.50 -18.81
N GLU A 266 -7.31 -8.61 -17.83
CA GLU A 266 -8.32 -7.60 -17.49
C GLU A 266 -8.52 -6.60 -18.63
N GLN A 267 -9.78 -6.33 -18.99
CA GLN A 267 -10.11 -5.25 -19.92
C GLN A 267 -10.05 -3.91 -19.20
N ILE A 268 -9.04 -3.10 -19.55
CA ILE A 268 -8.86 -1.78 -18.95
C ILE A 268 -9.77 -0.77 -19.65
N HIS A 269 -10.78 -0.30 -18.93
CA HIS A 269 -11.62 0.78 -19.43
C HIS A 269 -10.80 2.07 -19.62
N PRO A 270 -11.07 2.85 -20.70
CA PRO A 270 -10.41 4.14 -20.92
C PRO A 270 -10.54 5.11 -19.74
N THR A 271 -11.65 5.02 -19.00
CA THR A 271 -11.94 5.84 -17.83
C THR A 271 -10.99 5.55 -16.66
N THR A 272 -10.51 4.30 -16.54
CA THR A 272 -9.46 3.92 -15.60
C THR A 272 -8.17 4.69 -15.88
N LEU A 273 -7.78 4.77 -17.16
CA LEU A 273 -6.59 5.50 -17.58
C LEU A 273 -6.76 7.01 -17.36
N ILE A 274 -7.90 7.59 -17.75
CA ILE A 274 -8.20 9.01 -17.54
C ILE A 274 -8.17 9.36 -16.06
N GLY A 275 -8.88 8.60 -15.23
CA GLY A 275 -8.92 8.85 -13.79
C GLY A 275 -7.56 8.65 -13.12
N LEU A 276 -6.77 7.66 -13.56
CA LEU A 276 -5.41 7.47 -13.05
C LEU A 276 -4.51 8.67 -13.42
N VAL A 277 -4.60 9.17 -14.65
CA VAL A 277 -3.89 10.39 -15.07
C VAL A 277 -4.30 11.57 -14.19
N MET A 278 -5.59 11.74 -13.90
CA MET A 278 -6.06 12.80 -13.00
C MET A 278 -5.45 12.67 -11.59
N ILE A 279 -5.45 11.47 -11.02
CA ILE A 279 -4.83 11.20 -9.70
C ILE A 279 -3.33 11.55 -9.73
N VAL A 280 -2.60 11.05 -10.72
CA VAL A 280 -1.15 11.29 -10.83
C VAL A 280 -0.84 12.76 -11.06
N VAL A 281 -1.57 13.45 -11.92
CA VAL A 281 -1.40 14.90 -12.12
C VAL A 281 -1.68 15.66 -10.83
N GLY A 282 -2.71 15.27 -10.08
CA GLY A 282 -3.03 15.85 -8.78
C GLY A 282 -1.86 15.72 -7.80
N LEU A 283 -1.30 14.51 -7.69
CA LEU A 283 -0.15 14.23 -6.84
C LEU A 283 1.11 14.98 -7.29
N LEU A 284 1.35 15.12 -8.59
CA LEU A 284 2.46 15.92 -9.12
C LEU A 284 2.30 17.42 -8.80
N ILE A 285 1.07 17.95 -8.88
CA ILE A 285 0.77 19.33 -8.48
C ILE A 285 1.03 19.52 -6.97
N GLN A 286 0.64 18.54 -6.15
CA GLN A 286 0.85 18.55 -4.70
C GLN A 286 2.34 18.60 -4.31
N GLN A 287 3.18 17.87 -5.05
CA GLN A 287 4.61 17.78 -4.79
C GLN A 287 5.41 18.99 -5.30
N ARG A 288 4.87 19.78 -6.23
CA ARG A 288 5.52 21.02 -6.66
C ARG A 288 5.59 21.97 -5.47
N LYS A 289 6.79 22.20 -4.92
CA LYS A 289 6.99 23.25 -3.91
C LYS A 289 6.42 24.56 -4.46
N GLY A 290 5.36 25.06 -3.84
CA GLY A 290 4.96 26.44 -4.03
C GLY A 290 6.19 27.31 -3.82
N LYS A 291 6.51 28.19 -4.79
CA LYS A 291 7.51 29.22 -4.57
C LYS A 291 7.08 29.96 -3.30
N THR A 292 7.83 29.79 -2.22
CA THR A 292 7.74 30.66 -1.06
C THR A 292 7.97 32.07 -1.61
N LYS A 293 6.91 32.88 -1.64
CA LYS A 293 7.06 34.32 -1.80
C LYS A 293 7.59 34.88 -0.50
#